data_AF-A0A8I1UT79-F1
#
_entry.id   AF-A0A8I1UT79-F1
#
_cell.length_a   1.000
_cell.length_b   1.000
_cell.length_c   1.000
_cell.angle_alpha   90.00
_cell.angle_beta   90.00
_cell.angle_gamma   90.00
#
_symmetry.space_group_name_H-M   'P 1'
#
loop_
_entity.id
_entity.type
_entity.pdbx_description
1 polymer ?
#
loop_
_entity_poly.entity_id
_entity_poly.type
_entity_poly.pdbx_seq_one_letter_code
_entity_poly.pdbx_strand_id
1 'polypeptide(L)'
;MVLRTAALAVLILAGAAAGAMSQPSAPAAQSLAAPDCEKPDSRSLQNRPGNDSSEIMAYNAKVHRYNRMSEAFNACTKAYVENISREIDRVRGQTQDRQKQIVDQANARIHLIEAEINAAVAVGNGGIAPPIANPDPDFPPAACEAPKDTGPDYADRRRMFETCTRDYIDQGKIAMQRAKDDADRTQQQIAADTNRRIQLLNSLAQRAADGDNDAARRTIAQLNAP
;
A
#
# COMPACT_ATOMS: atom_id res chain seq x y z
N MET A 1 -17.59 -41.47 -43.88
CA MET A 1 -17.61 -41.36 -42.41
C MET A 1 -16.83 -40.12 -42.01
N VAL A 2 -17.53 -39.05 -41.62
CA VAL A 2 -16.93 -37.78 -41.19
C VAL A 2 -17.50 -37.51 -39.79
N LEU A 3 -16.70 -37.76 -38.75
CA LEU A 3 -17.07 -37.41 -37.37
C LEU A 3 -16.70 -35.95 -37.14
N ARG A 4 -17.71 -35.10 -36.97
CA ARG A 4 -17.55 -33.68 -36.64
C ARG A 4 -17.38 -33.50 -35.13
N THR A 5 -16.30 -32.81 -34.79
CA THR A 5 -16.01 -32.17 -33.52
C THR A 5 -17.11 -31.18 -33.13
N ALA A 6 -17.58 -31.24 -31.88
CA ALA A 6 -18.35 -30.18 -31.25
C ALA A 6 -17.66 -29.83 -29.92
N ALA A 7 -16.88 -28.75 -29.95
CA ALA A 7 -16.33 -28.12 -28.76
C ALA A 7 -17.40 -27.21 -28.16
N LEU A 8 -17.87 -27.52 -26.94
CA LEU A 8 -18.65 -26.60 -26.13
C LEU A 8 -17.71 -25.57 -25.51
N ALA A 9 -17.78 -24.32 -25.99
CA ALA A 9 -17.21 -23.17 -25.31
C ALA A 9 -18.22 -22.66 -24.27
N VAL A 10 -17.95 -22.93 -23.00
CA VAL A 10 -18.66 -22.33 -21.87
C VAL A 10 -18.10 -20.92 -21.65
N LEU A 11 -18.87 -19.90 -22.01
CA LEU A 11 -18.57 -18.50 -21.67
C LEU A 11 -18.83 -18.28 -20.17
N ILE A 12 -17.76 -18.20 -19.38
CA ILE A 12 -17.81 -17.69 -18.01
C ILE A 12 -17.75 -16.17 -18.10
N LEU A 13 -18.91 -15.51 -18.05
CA LEU A 13 -18.97 -14.06 -17.84
C LEU A 13 -18.72 -13.77 -16.36
N ALA A 14 -17.46 -13.51 -16.05
CA ALA A 14 -17.01 -13.00 -14.76
C ALA A 14 -17.55 -11.57 -14.56
N GLY A 15 -18.61 -11.44 -13.77
CA GLY A 15 -19.08 -10.16 -13.24
C GLY A 15 -18.21 -9.71 -12.07
N ALA A 16 -16.97 -9.29 -12.35
CA ALA A 16 -16.18 -8.55 -11.38
C ALA A 16 -16.58 -7.06 -11.45
N ALA A 17 -17.72 -6.72 -10.84
CA ALA A 17 -17.95 -5.36 -10.39
C ALA A 17 -17.04 -5.12 -9.19
N ALA A 18 -15.73 -5.02 -9.45
CA ALA A 18 -14.78 -4.51 -8.49
C ALA A 18 -15.17 -3.06 -8.26
N GLY A 19 -15.87 -2.79 -7.16
CA GLY A 19 -15.96 -1.45 -6.63
C GLY A 19 -14.55 -0.91 -6.56
N ALA A 20 -14.23 0.04 -7.42
CA ALA A 20 -12.95 0.73 -7.41
C ALA A 20 -12.93 1.55 -6.12
N MET A 21 -12.62 0.88 -5.00
CA MET A 21 -12.22 1.54 -3.77
C MET A 21 -11.07 2.42 -4.21
N SER A 22 -11.34 3.73 -4.25
CA SER A 22 -10.41 4.75 -4.68
C SER A 22 -9.18 4.57 -3.81
N GLN A 23 -8.14 3.94 -4.34
CA GLN A 23 -6.94 3.67 -3.57
C GLN A 23 -6.45 5.04 -3.09
N PRO A 24 -6.34 5.26 -1.77
CA PRO A 24 -5.81 6.52 -1.29
C PRO A 24 -4.45 6.72 -1.94
N SER A 25 -4.29 7.79 -2.71
CA SER A 25 -3.03 8.13 -3.35
C SER A 25 -1.97 8.17 -2.26
N ALA A 26 -0.82 7.55 -2.49
CA ALA A 26 0.28 7.67 -1.55
C ALA A 26 0.53 9.16 -1.30
N PRO A 27 0.66 9.61 -0.04
CA PRO A 27 0.93 11.01 0.26
C PRO A 27 2.16 11.44 -0.52
N ALA A 28 2.01 12.54 -1.27
CA ALA A 28 3.08 13.13 -2.06
C ALA A 28 4.31 13.28 -1.16
N ALA A 29 5.47 12.83 -1.64
CA ALA A 29 6.72 13.13 -0.97
C ALA A 29 6.80 14.64 -0.77
N GLN A 30 7.16 15.09 0.44
CA GLN A 30 7.67 16.44 0.56
C GLN A 30 8.82 16.57 -0.43
N SER A 31 8.85 17.66 -1.20
CA SER A 31 9.77 17.83 -2.32
C SER A 31 11.21 17.55 -1.87
N LEU A 32 11.70 16.35 -2.22
CA LEU A 32 13.10 15.99 -2.07
C LEU A 32 13.81 16.65 -3.25
N ALA A 33 14.22 17.90 -3.06
CA ALA A 33 15.12 18.53 -4.01
C ALA A 33 16.46 17.78 -4.01
N ALA A 34 17.14 17.77 -5.15
CA ALA A 34 18.52 17.32 -5.18
C ALA A 34 19.34 18.29 -4.32
N PRO A 35 20.32 17.80 -3.53
CA PRO A 35 21.14 18.69 -2.74
C PRO A 35 22.09 19.45 -3.66
N ASP A 36 22.22 20.75 -3.45
CA ASP A 36 23.24 21.56 -4.13
C ASP A 36 24.59 21.46 -3.40
N CYS A 37 25.05 20.23 -3.13
CA CYS A 37 26.36 19.99 -2.54
C CYS A 37 27.43 19.94 -3.64
N GLU A 38 28.35 20.89 -3.64
CA GLU A 38 29.46 20.94 -4.61
C GLU A 38 30.64 20.10 -4.12
N LYS A 39 30.95 19.03 -4.85
CA LYS A 39 32.12 18.19 -4.57
C LYS A 39 33.39 18.94 -4.96
N PRO A 40 34.38 19.10 -4.07
CA PRO A 40 35.62 19.79 -4.41
C PRO A 40 36.39 19.03 -5.49
N ASP A 41 36.91 19.77 -6.48
CA ASP A 41 37.70 19.21 -7.57
C ASP A 41 39.09 18.78 -7.08
N SER A 42 39.31 17.46 -7.00
CA SER A 42 40.60 16.88 -6.61
C SER A 42 41.70 17.11 -7.64
N ARG A 43 41.36 17.46 -8.89
CA ARG A 43 42.36 17.81 -9.92
C ARG A 43 43.15 19.06 -9.55
N SER A 44 42.57 19.94 -8.73
CA SER A 44 43.24 21.13 -8.20
C SER A 44 44.51 20.84 -7.37
N LEU A 45 44.67 19.58 -6.90
CA LEU A 45 45.81 19.13 -6.09
C LEU A 45 46.83 18.25 -6.84
N GLN A 46 46.64 17.97 -8.13
CA GLN A 46 47.47 16.99 -8.86
C GLN A 46 48.94 17.41 -9.04
N ASN A 47 49.20 18.72 -9.09
CA ASN A 47 50.55 19.25 -9.27
C ASN A 47 51.23 19.38 -7.90
N ARG A 48 52.13 18.44 -7.59
CA ARG A 48 53.02 18.56 -6.44
C ARG A 48 53.88 19.82 -6.58
N PRO A 49 54.13 20.55 -5.48
CA PRO A 49 55.06 21.66 -5.51
C PRO A 49 56.48 21.12 -5.80
N GLY A 50 57.32 21.92 -6.47
CA GLY A 50 58.76 21.68 -6.48
C GLY A 50 59.38 22.06 -5.14
N ASN A 51 60.70 22.25 -5.13
CA ASN A 51 61.46 22.54 -3.90
C ASN A 51 61.51 24.04 -3.56
N ASP A 52 60.92 24.91 -4.38
CA ASP A 52 60.86 26.35 -4.09
C ASP A 52 59.84 26.62 -2.98
N SER A 53 60.24 27.40 -1.98
CA SER A 53 59.39 27.89 -0.90
C SER A 53 58.12 28.57 -1.43
N SER A 54 58.22 29.31 -2.54
CA SER A 54 57.06 29.99 -3.15
C SER A 54 56.02 29.00 -3.68
N GLU A 55 56.47 27.91 -4.32
CA GLU A 55 55.61 26.84 -4.84
C GLU A 55 54.96 26.04 -3.71
N ILE A 56 55.71 25.77 -2.64
CA ILE A 56 55.20 25.09 -1.44
C ILE A 56 54.08 25.92 -0.79
N MET A 57 54.27 27.23 -0.61
CA MET A 57 53.24 28.10 -0.04
C MET A 57 51.98 28.15 -0.92
N ALA A 58 52.14 28.26 -2.24
CA ALA A 58 51.01 28.24 -3.17
C ALA A 58 50.25 26.92 -3.15
N TYR A 59 50.96 25.79 -3.06
CA TYR A 59 50.34 24.47 -2.91
C TYR A 59 49.59 24.33 -1.58
N ASN A 60 50.20 24.75 -0.46
CA ASN A 60 49.54 24.72 0.85
C ASN A 60 48.24 25.56 0.86
N ALA A 61 48.22 26.71 0.19
CA ALA A 61 47.00 27.50 0.03
C ALA A 61 45.91 26.76 -0.75
N LYS A 62 46.26 26.02 -1.81
CA LYS A 62 45.32 25.14 -2.54
C LYS A 62 44.78 24.03 -1.65
N VAL A 63 45.64 23.36 -0.87
CA VAL A 63 45.25 22.33 0.09
C VAL A 63 44.28 22.89 1.13
N HIS A 64 44.57 24.06 1.72
CA HIS A 64 43.67 24.71 2.68
C HIS A 64 42.30 25.03 2.05
N ARG A 65 42.28 25.53 0.82
CA ARG A 65 41.01 25.78 0.11
C ARG A 65 40.24 24.48 -0.14
N TYR A 66 40.92 23.44 -0.62
CA TYR A 66 40.31 22.14 -0.87
C TYR A 66 39.72 21.52 0.40
N ASN A 67 40.43 21.59 1.53
CA ASN A 67 39.97 21.07 2.81
C ASN A 67 38.69 21.79 3.28
N ARG A 68 38.66 23.14 3.20
CA ARG A 68 37.44 23.91 3.53
C ARG A 68 36.25 23.53 2.64
N MET A 69 36.47 23.35 1.34
CA MET A 69 35.41 22.91 0.44
C MET A 69 34.96 21.47 0.74
N SER A 70 35.88 20.58 1.12
CA SER A 70 35.57 19.21 1.54
C SER A 70 34.74 19.17 2.82
N GLU A 71 35.07 20.01 3.81
CA GLU A 71 34.27 20.16 5.04
C GLU A 71 32.85 20.63 4.73
N ALA A 72 32.71 21.64 3.87
CA ALA A 72 31.40 22.15 3.42
C ALA A 72 30.60 21.08 2.68
N PHE A 73 31.22 20.36 1.75
CA PHE A 73 30.61 19.23 1.04
C PHE A 73 30.13 18.15 2.02
N ASN A 74 30.98 17.71 2.94
CA ASN A 74 30.64 16.68 3.93
C ASN A 74 29.47 17.11 4.83
N ALA A 75 29.47 18.37 5.29
CA ALA A 75 28.38 18.90 6.10
C ALA A 75 27.05 18.95 5.33
N CYS A 76 27.08 19.44 4.09
CA CYS A 76 25.92 19.49 3.19
C CYS A 76 25.35 18.09 2.94
N THR A 77 26.20 17.15 2.55
CA THR A 77 25.84 15.76 2.29
C THR A 77 25.27 15.08 3.52
N LYS A 78 25.88 15.28 4.69
CA LYS A 78 25.37 14.72 5.95
C LYS A 78 23.96 15.20 6.26
N ALA A 79 23.72 16.51 6.19
CA ALA A 79 22.40 17.08 6.42
C ALA A 79 21.35 16.53 5.43
N TYR A 80 21.75 16.31 4.18
CA TYR A 80 20.89 15.69 3.17
C TYR A 80 20.54 14.24 3.49
N VAL A 81 21.54 13.41 3.84
CA VAL A 81 21.32 12.01 4.22
C VAL A 81 20.42 11.92 5.46
N GLU A 82 20.62 12.77 6.47
CA GLU A 82 19.74 12.84 7.63
C GLU A 82 18.30 13.20 7.24
N ASN A 83 18.11 14.08 6.26
CA ASN A 83 16.79 14.40 5.73
C ASN A 83 16.12 13.20 5.05
N ILE A 84 16.88 12.44 4.26
CA ILE A 84 16.41 11.21 3.63
C ILE A 84 16.04 10.16 4.69
N SER A 85 16.83 10.01 5.77
CA SER A 85 16.48 9.11 6.88
C SER A 85 15.16 9.49 7.53
N ARG A 86 14.92 10.78 7.81
CA ARG A 86 13.64 11.26 8.34
C ARG A 86 12.47 10.96 7.39
N GLU A 87 12.68 11.12 6.08
CA GLU A 87 11.68 10.78 5.08
C GLU A 87 11.37 9.28 5.04
N ILE A 88 12.39 8.41 5.17
CA ILE A 88 12.19 6.96 5.29
C ILE A 88 11.33 6.63 6.51
N ASP A 89 11.63 7.22 7.67
CA ASP A 89 10.86 6.99 8.90
C ASP A 89 9.42 7.49 8.76
N ARG A 90 9.22 8.65 8.13
CA ARG A 90 7.90 9.19 7.81
C ARG A 90 7.10 8.23 6.92
N VAL A 91 7.71 7.73 5.85
CA VAL A 91 7.08 6.76 4.94
C VAL A 91 6.69 5.48 5.70
N ARG A 92 7.57 4.95 6.54
CA ARG A 92 7.26 3.76 7.38
C ARG A 92 6.07 4.00 8.32
N GLY A 93 6.05 5.14 9.01
CA GLY A 93 4.95 5.50 9.91
C GLY A 93 3.61 5.58 9.19
N GLN A 94 3.57 6.27 8.05
CA GLN A 94 2.36 6.37 7.24
C GLN A 94 1.87 5.02 6.71
N THR A 95 2.80 4.15 6.31
CA THR A 95 2.50 2.78 5.88
C THR A 95 1.87 1.98 7.00
N GLN A 96 2.40 2.07 8.22
CA GLN A 96 1.86 1.38 9.39
C GLN A 96 0.44 1.87 9.72
N ASP A 97 0.22 3.19 9.72
CA ASP A 97 -1.10 3.78 9.97
C ASP A 97 -2.13 3.32 8.93
N ARG A 98 -1.72 3.30 7.65
CA ARG A 98 -2.58 2.84 6.56
C ARG A 98 -2.91 1.35 6.64
N GLN A 99 -1.93 0.51 6.98
CA GLN A 99 -2.16 -0.91 7.19
C GLN A 99 -3.15 -1.17 8.33
N LYS A 100 -3.07 -0.38 9.41
CA LYS A 100 -4.03 -0.43 10.52
C LYS A 100 -5.43 -0.04 10.06
N GLN A 101 -5.57 1.08 9.34
CA GLN A 101 -6.88 1.52 8.83
C GLN A 101 -7.56 0.47 7.96
N ILE A 102 -6.80 -0.24 7.12
CA ILE A 102 -7.34 -1.31 6.26
C ILE A 102 -7.87 -2.48 7.08
N VAL A 103 -7.14 -2.90 8.11
CA VAL A 103 -7.57 -3.98 9.01
C VAL A 103 -8.80 -3.55 9.81
N ASP A 104 -8.80 -2.33 10.34
CA ASP A 104 -9.93 -1.79 11.10
C ASP A 104 -11.20 -1.73 10.22
N GLN A 105 -11.07 -1.30 8.95
CA GLN A 105 -12.16 -1.30 7.98
C GLN A 105 -12.67 -2.71 7.64
N ALA A 106 -11.76 -3.66 7.41
CA ALA A 106 -12.13 -5.05 7.12
C ALA A 106 -12.84 -5.70 8.30
N ASN A 107 -12.36 -5.47 9.52
CA ASN A 107 -12.99 -5.97 10.75
C ASN A 107 -14.37 -5.34 10.97
N ALA A 108 -14.51 -4.03 10.77
CA ALA A 108 -15.81 -3.36 10.86
C ALA A 108 -16.82 -3.97 9.87
N ARG A 109 -16.38 -4.24 8.64
CA ARG A 109 -17.19 -4.91 7.62
C ARG A 109 -17.60 -6.33 8.02
N ILE A 110 -16.66 -7.12 8.54
CA ILE A 110 -16.92 -8.47 9.05
C ILE A 110 -18.00 -8.42 10.14
N HIS A 111 -17.91 -7.49 11.09
CA HIS A 111 -18.91 -7.35 12.14
C HIS A 111 -20.32 -6.98 11.62
N LEU A 112 -20.42 -6.19 10.54
CA LEU A 112 -21.70 -5.94 9.89
C LEU A 112 -22.29 -7.22 9.28
N ILE A 113 -21.47 -8.01 8.60
CA ILE A 113 -21.88 -9.30 8.03
C ILE A 113 -22.30 -10.28 9.14
N GLU A 114 -21.56 -10.36 10.23
CA GLU A 114 -21.93 -11.17 11.40
C GLU A 114 -23.28 -10.73 12.00
N ALA A 115 -23.53 -9.42 12.10
CA ALA A 115 -24.80 -8.89 12.58
C ALA A 115 -25.97 -9.29 11.67
N GLU A 116 -25.80 -9.21 10.34
CA GLU A 116 -26.79 -9.62 9.35
C GLU A 116 -27.09 -11.13 9.43
N ILE A 117 -26.06 -11.96 9.58
CA ILE A 117 -26.20 -13.40 9.77
C ILE A 117 -26.99 -13.69 11.06
N ASN A 118 -26.62 -13.05 12.17
CA ASN A 118 -27.28 -13.25 13.45
C ASN A 118 -28.74 -12.79 13.43
N ALA A 119 -29.05 -11.71 12.70
CA ALA A 119 -30.42 -11.26 12.48
C ALA A 119 -31.25 -12.30 11.70
N ALA A 120 -30.70 -12.88 10.63
CA ALA A 120 -31.36 -13.95 9.87
C ALA A 120 -31.61 -15.21 10.73
N VAL A 121 -30.63 -15.60 11.54
CA VAL A 121 -30.74 -16.73 12.48
C VAL A 121 -31.81 -16.46 13.54
N ALA A 122 -31.88 -15.25 14.08
CA ALA A 122 -32.89 -14.86 15.07
C ALA A 122 -34.32 -15.00 14.50
N VAL A 123 -34.54 -14.57 13.26
CA VAL A 123 -35.82 -14.75 12.56
C VAL A 123 -36.17 -16.23 12.41
N GLY A 124 -35.18 -17.07 12.09
CA GLY A 124 -35.38 -18.51 11.97
C GLY A 124 -35.76 -19.22 13.26
N ASN A 125 -35.36 -18.66 14.40
CA ASN A 125 -35.75 -19.14 15.71
C ASN A 125 -37.09 -18.55 16.21
N GLY A 126 -37.84 -17.87 15.34
CA GLY A 126 -39.12 -17.23 15.67
C GLY A 126 -38.98 -15.89 16.40
N GLY A 127 -37.76 -15.33 16.44
CA GLY A 127 -37.50 -13.99 16.96
C GLY A 127 -37.77 -12.89 15.93
N ILE A 128 -37.68 -11.65 16.38
CA ILE A 128 -37.68 -10.47 15.50
C ILE A 128 -36.23 -10.11 15.22
N ALA A 129 -35.86 -9.94 13.95
CA ALA A 129 -34.54 -9.45 13.58
C ALA A 129 -34.29 -8.07 14.23
N PRO A 130 -33.16 -7.87 14.93
CA PRO A 130 -32.79 -6.53 15.37
C PRO A 130 -32.57 -5.63 14.14
N PRO A 131 -32.95 -4.33 14.21
CA PRO A 131 -32.68 -3.42 13.12
C PRO A 131 -31.17 -3.19 12.99
N ILE A 132 -30.66 -3.29 11.76
CA ILE A 132 -29.26 -3.00 11.43
C ILE A 132 -29.22 -1.62 10.77
N ALA A 133 -28.60 -0.66 11.45
CA ALA A 133 -28.64 0.75 11.05
C ALA A 133 -27.87 1.04 9.76
N ASN A 134 -26.85 0.24 9.44
CA ASN A 134 -25.98 0.39 8.27
C ASN A 134 -25.60 -0.99 7.72
N PRO A 135 -26.45 -1.61 6.88
CA PRO A 135 -26.13 -2.90 6.27
C PRO A 135 -24.91 -2.77 5.34
N ASP A 136 -24.14 -3.86 5.20
CA ASP A 136 -23.07 -3.93 4.20
C ASP A 136 -23.72 -3.92 2.80
N PRO A 137 -23.39 -2.95 1.92
CA PRO A 137 -24.01 -2.86 0.59
C PRO A 137 -23.73 -4.08 -0.30
N ASP A 138 -22.64 -4.81 -0.04
CA ASP A 138 -22.27 -6.02 -0.79
C ASP A 138 -22.81 -7.31 -0.14
N PHE A 139 -23.40 -7.22 1.06
CA PHE A 139 -24.02 -8.35 1.75
C PHE A 139 -25.44 -7.95 2.21
N PRO A 140 -26.42 -7.95 1.28
CA PRO A 140 -27.77 -7.49 1.58
C PRO A 140 -28.48 -8.43 2.55
N PRO A 141 -29.49 -7.94 3.29
CA PRO A 141 -30.27 -8.76 4.22
C PRO A 141 -30.84 -10.02 3.59
N ALA A 142 -30.97 -11.08 4.41
CA ALA A 142 -31.54 -12.35 3.97
C ALA A 142 -32.98 -12.18 3.45
N ALA A 143 -33.24 -12.64 2.23
CA ALA A 143 -34.58 -12.68 1.63
C ALA A 143 -35.38 -13.93 2.07
N CYS A 144 -35.06 -14.53 3.22
CA CYS A 144 -35.68 -15.76 3.71
C CYS A 144 -36.97 -15.45 4.49
N GLU A 145 -38.11 -15.95 4.02
CA GLU A 145 -39.39 -15.77 4.70
C GLU A 145 -39.70 -16.92 5.66
N ALA A 146 -39.84 -16.61 6.94
CA ALA A 146 -40.27 -17.60 7.93
C ALA A 146 -41.75 -17.98 7.71
N PRO A 147 -42.12 -19.28 7.79
CA PRO A 147 -43.51 -19.69 7.67
C PRO A 147 -44.35 -19.13 8.81
N LYS A 148 -45.43 -18.41 8.49
CA LYS A 148 -46.32 -17.77 9.48
C LYS A 148 -47.39 -18.71 10.03
N ASP A 149 -47.79 -19.74 9.28
CA ASP A 149 -48.96 -20.55 9.57
C ASP A 149 -48.63 -22.05 9.67
N THR A 150 -49.23 -22.75 10.63
CA THR A 150 -49.06 -24.20 10.86
C THR A 150 -49.95 -25.06 9.94
N GLY A 151 -50.14 -24.62 8.70
CA GLY A 151 -50.94 -25.33 7.69
C GLY A 151 -50.32 -26.66 7.24
N PRO A 152 -51.03 -27.43 6.38
CA PRO A 152 -50.55 -28.71 5.87
C PRO A 152 -49.22 -28.62 5.08
N ASP A 153 -48.85 -27.42 4.63
CA ASP A 153 -47.62 -27.10 3.91
C ASP A 153 -46.51 -26.49 4.80
N TYR A 154 -46.73 -26.39 6.11
CA TYR A 154 -45.77 -25.81 7.06
C TYR A 154 -44.39 -26.48 7.00
N ALA A 155 -44.36 -27.82 6.93
CA ALA A 155 -43.12 -28.59 6.91
C ALA A 155 -42.26 -28.30 5.67
N ASP A 156 -42.89 -28.07 4.51
CA ASP A 156 -42.19 -27.77 3.27
C ASP A 156 -41.67 -26.33 3.26
N ARG A 157 -42.50 -25.36 3.65
CA ARG A 157 -42.05 -23.96 3.82
C ARG A 157 -40.91 -23.85 4.83
N ARG A 158 -40.98 -24.60 5.94
CA ARG A 158 -39.92 -24.64 6.94
C ARG A 158 -38.61 -25.19 6.38
N ARG A 159 -38.65 -26.27 5.59
CA ARG A 159 -37.45 -26.80 4.93
C ARG A 159 -36.84 -25.81 3.94
N MET A 160 -37.67 -25.09 3.18
CA MET A 160 -37.21 -24.03 2.27
C MET A 160 -36.54 -22.89 3.04
N PHE A 161 -37.15 -22.43 4.13
CA PHE A 161 -36.59 -21.41 5.00
C PHE A 161 -35.25 -21.83 5.62
N GLU A 162 -35.15 -23.05 6.15
CA GLU A 162 -33.92 -23.59 6.73
C GLU A 162 -32.79 -23.70 5.69
N THR A 163 -33.14 -24.07 4.46
CA THR A 163 -32.20 -24.12 3.34
C THR A 163 -31.72 -22.72 2.94
N CYS A 164 -32.66 -21.78 2.77
CA CYS A 164 -32.35 -20.38 2.49
C CYS A 164 -31.41 -19.77 3.54
N THR A 165 -31.69 -20.01 4.83
CA THR A 165 -30.88 -19.49 5.93
C THR A 165 -29.48 -20.10 5.93
N ARG A 166 -29.34 -21.40 5.65
CA ARG A 166 -28.04 -22.06 5.53
C ARG A 166 -27.22 -21.46 4.39
N ASP A 167 -27.83 -21.32 3.21
CA ASP A 167 -27.16 -20.75 2.04
C ASP A 167 -26.73 -19.30 2.31
N TYR A 168 -27.57 -18.52 3.01
CA TYR A 168 -27.23 -17.16 3.42
C TYR A 168 -26.05 -17.10 4.40
N ILE A 169 -26.00 -17.99 5.40
CA ILE A 169 -24.86 -18.10 6.32
C ILE A 169 -23.57 -18.42 5.55
N ASP A 170 -23.63 -19.35 4.59
CA ASP A 170 -22.47 -19.72 3.80
C ASP A 170 -22.00 -18.59 2.87
N GLN A 171 -22.95 -17.84 2.28
CA GLN A 171 -22.64 -16.60 1.56
C GLN A 171 -21.95 -15.58 2.48
N GLY A 172 -22.42 -15.43 3.71
CA GLY A 172 -21.81 -14.54 4.70
C GLY A 172 -20.38 -14.93 5.06
N LYS A 173 -20.10 -16.23 5.23
CA LYS A 173 -18.71 -16.73 5.42
C LYS A 173 -17.82 -16.40 4.24
N ILE A 174 -18.32 -16.58 3.01
CA ILE A 174 -17.60 -16.24 1.79
C ILE A 174 -17.33 -14.73 1.73
N ALA A 175 -18.31 -13.89 2.07
CA ALA A 175 -18.17 -12.44 2.09
C ALA A 175 -17.12 -11.98 3.12
N MET A 176 -17.14 -12.54 4.34
CA MET A 176 -16.13 -12.26 5.36
C MET A 176 -14.72 -12.68 4.90
N GLN A 177 -14.58 -13.85 4.26
CA GLN A 177 -13.30 -14.29 3.74
C GLN A 177 -12.79 -13.37 2.62
N ARG A 178 -13.68 -12.91 1.73
CA ARG A 178 -13.30 -11.92 0.69
C ARG A 178 -12.83 -10.61 1.31
N ALA A 179 -13.53 -10.10 2.32
CA ALA A 179 -13.12 -8.88 3.03
C ALA A 179 -11.71 -9.01 3.64
N LYS A 180 -11.39 -10.19 4.19
CA LYS A 180 -10.05 -10.51 4.69
C LYS A 180 -9.01 -10.59 3.56
N ASP A 181 -9.30 -11.33 2.50
CA ASP A 181 -8.38 -11.50 1.36
C ASP A 181 -8.07 -10.17 0.66
N ASP A 182 -9.06 -9.28 0.56
CA ASP A 182 -8.89 -7.94 -0.02
C ASP A 182 -8.04 -7.04 0.89
N ALA A 183 -8.22 -7.13 2.21
CA ALA A 183 -7.36 -6.44 3.17
C ALA A 183 -5.91 -6.91 3.07
N ASP A 184 -5.67 -8.23 3.06
CA ASP A 184 -4.35 -8.83 2.95
C ASP A 184 -3.66 -8.43 1.64
N ARG A 185 -4.39 -8.49 0.51
CA ARG A 185 -3.87 -8.06 -0.80
C ARG A 185 -3.47 -6.58 -0.78
N THR A 186 -4.30 -5.73 -0.20
CA THR A 186 -4.03 -4.28 -0.12
C THR A 186 -2.82 -4.01 0.78
N GLN A 187 -2.68 -4.72 1.90
CA GLN A 187 -1.51 -4.61 2.77
C GLN A 187 -0.22 -5.04 2.05
N GLN A 188 -0.25 -6.12 1.27
CA GLN A 188 0.90 -6.58 0.48
C GLN A 188 1.31 -5.55 -0.58
N GLN A 189 0.34 -4.95 -1.28
CA GLN A 189 0.60 -3.89 -2.25
C GLN A 189 1.24 -2.67 -1.60
N ILE A 190 0.72 -2.23 -0.45
CA ILE A 190 1.27 -1.12 0.33
C ILE A 190 2.69 -1.41 0.80
N ALA A 191 2.96 -2.64 1.26
CA ALA A 191 4.29 -3.05 1.69
C ALA A 191 5.28 -3.05 0.51
N ALA A 192 4.87 -3.56 -0.66
CA ALA A 192 5.70 -3.58 -1.86
C ALA A 192 6.05 -2.17 -2.34
N ASP A 193 5.07 -1.27 -2.39
CA ASP A 193 5.28 0.14 -2.75
C ASP A 193 6.20 0.85 -1.76
N THR A 194 5.95 0.66 -0.46
CA THR A 194 6.79 1.20 0.62
C THR A 194 8.24 0.76 0.48
N ASN A 195 8.47 -0.54 0.26
CA ASN A 195 9.82 -1.09 0.10
C ASN A 195 10.52 -0.51 -1.12
N ARG A 196 9.82 -0.39 -2.25
CA ARG A 196 10.36 0.25 -3.47
C ARG A 196 10.75 1.70 -3.19
N ARG A 197 9.89 2.47 -2.53
CA ARG A 197 10.17 3.88 -2.19
C ARG A 197 11.37 4.01 -1.25
N ILE A 198 11.48 3.16 -0.23
CA ILE A 198 12.63 3.14 0.68
C ILE A 198 13.93 2.80 -0.06
N GLN A 199 13.90 1.84 -1.00
CA GLN A 199 15.06 1.53 -1.83
C GLN A 199 15.52 2.73 -2.68
N LEU A 200 14.58 3.46 -3.29
CA LEU A 200 14.89 4.66 -4.04
C LEU A 200 15.48 5.76 -3.14
N LEU A 201 14.91 5.97 -1.95
CA LEU A 201 15.45 6.91 -0.95
C LEU A 201 16.88 6.55 -0.52
N ASN A 202 17.14 5.28 -0.23
CA ASN A 202 18.51 4.82 0.08
C ASN A 202 19.46 5.04 -1.10
N SER A 203 19.02 4.79 -2.32
CA SER A 203 19.84 5.05 -3.52
C SER A 203 20.13 6.54 -3.70
N LEU A 204 19.18 7.41 -3.32
CA LEU A 204 19.33 8.86 -3.37
C LEU A 204 20.35 9.35 -2.32
N ALA A 205 20.27 8.83 -1.09
CA ALA A 205 21.26 9.10 -0.05
C ALA A 205 22.67 8.70 -0.48
N GLN A 206 22.83 7.51 -1.08
CA GLN A 206 24.11 7.04 -1.58
C GLN A 206 24.66 7.93 -2.71
N ARG A 207 23.83 8.28 -3.70
CA ARG A 207 24.26 9.14 -4.83
C ARG A 207 24.66 10.54 -4.36
N ALA A 208 23.95 11.09 -3.38
CA ALA A 208 24.32 12.36 -2.76
C ALA A 208 25.66 12.23 -2.01
N ALA A 209 25.89 11.12 -1.29
CA ALA A 209 27.17 10.85 -0.64
C ALA A 209 28.34 10.76 -1.63
N ASP A 210 28.10 10.19 -2.81
CA ASP A 210 29.10 10.08 -3.86
C ASP A 210 29.34 11.42 -4.61
N GLY A 211 28.44 12.39 -4.44
CA GLY A 211 28.44 13.69 -5.13
C GLY A 211 27.93 13.60 -6.58
N ASP A 212 27.18 12.56 -6.93
CA ASP A 212 26.57 12.39 -8.27
C ASP A 212 25.18 13.04 -8.32
N ASN A 213 25.18 14.38 -8.44
CA ASN A 213 23.97 15.20 -8.43
C ASN A 213 23.03 14.88 -9.62
N ASP A 214 23.59 14.48 -10.78
CA ASP A 214 22.78 14.11 -11.94
C ASP A 214 22.07 12.77 -11.74
N ALA A 215 22.74 11.78 -11.17
CA ALA A 215 22.09 10.53 -10.80
C ALA A 215 21.05 10.75 -9.68
N ALA A 216 21.33 11.62 -8.70
CA ALA A 216 20.38 11.98 -7.65
C ALA A 216 19.09 12.58 -8.25
N ARG A 217 19.22 13.53 -9.19
CA ARG A 217 18.06 14.12 -9.91
C ARG A 217 17.24 13.08 -10.66
N ARG A 218 17.88 12.11 -11.31
CA ARG A 218 17.17 10.98 -11.97
C ARG A 218 16.40 10.12 -10.98
N THR A 219 16.97 9.83 -9.80
CA THR A 219 16.27 9.07 -8.75
C THR A 219 15.06 9.85 -8.22
N ILE A 220 15.20 11.16 -8.02
CA ILE A 220 14.08 12.03 -7.59
C ILE A 220 12.95 11.99 -8.62
N ALA A 221 13.26 12.05 -9.92
CA ALA A 221 12.25 11.91 -10.96
C ALA A 221 11.51 10.56 -10.90
N GLN A 222 12.21 9.46 -10.57
CA GLN A 222 11.60 8.15 -10.37
C GLN A 222 10.73 8.09 -9.11
N LEU A 223 11.11 8.76 -8.03
CA LEU A 223 10.31 8.86 -6.80
C LEU A 223 9.00 9.61 -7.00
N ASN A 224 8.96 10.54 -7.95
CA ASN A 224 7.79 11.35 -8.28
C ASN A 224 6.95 10.77 -9.42
N ALA A 225 7.36 9.64 -10.00
CA ALA A 225 6.58 8.96 -11.02
C ALA A 225 5.33 8.30 -10.37
N PRO A 226 4.16 8.41 -11.00
CA PRO A 226 2.92 7.81 -10.50
C PRO A 226 2.93 6.28 -10.55
#